data_AF-A0A976K9W6-F1
#
_entry.id   AF-A0A976K9W6-F1
#
_cell.length_a   1.000
_cell.length_b   1.000
_cell.length_c   1.000
_cell.angle_alpha   90.00
_cell.angle_beta   90.00
_cell.angle_gamma   90.00
#
_symmetry.space_group_name_H-M   'P 1'
#
loop_
_entity.id
_entity.type
_entity.pdbx_description
1 polymer ?
#
loop_
_entity_poly.entity_id
_entity_poly.type
_entity_poly.pdbx_seq_one_letter_code
_entity_poly.pdbx_strand_id
1 'polypeptide(L)' 'MPRLPRIGEPAPQFEAPTTHGTIQLEDFKGTWLILFSHPADFTPVCTTEFIAFAEAHSVL' A
#
# COMPACT_ATOMS: atom_id res chain seq x y z
N MET A 1 -2.44 -22.23 -0.90
CA MET A 1 -1.11 -21.63 -1.11
C MET A 1 -1.31 -20.22 -1.64
N PRO A 2 -0.57 -19.22 -1.15
CA PRO A 2 -0.64 -17.88 -1.72
C PRO A 2 -0.10 -17.93 -3.16
N ARG A 3 -0.83 -17.32 -4.10
CA ARG A 3 -0.40 -17.15 -5.48
C ARG A 3 0.12 -15.73 -5.64
N LEU A 4 1.29 -15.59 -6.26
CA LEU A 4 1.85 -14.29 -6.59
C LEU A 4 0.92 -13.56 -7.59
N PRO A 5 0.56 -12.29 -7.32
CA PRO A 5 -0.11 -11.45 -8.30
C PRO A 5 0.70 -11.35 -9.60
N ARG A 6 0.00 -11.17 -10.73
CA ARG A 6 0.63 -11.10 -12.04
C ARG A 6 0.51 -9.70 -12.61
N ILE A 7 1.58 -9.25 -13.25
CA ILE A 7 1.62 -7.98 -13.96
C ILE A 7 0.60 -8.02 -15.11
N GLY A 8 -0.22 -6.96 -15.23
CA GLY A 8 -1.24 -6.82 -16.27
C GLY A 8 -2.58 -7.52 -15.97
N GLU A 9 -2.66 -8.33 -14.91
CA GLU A 9 -3.95 -8.82 -14.39
C GLU A 9 -4.55 -7.78 -13.41
N PRO A 10 -5.89 -7.72 -13.25
CA PRO A 10 -6.50 -6.91 -12.21
C PRO A 10 -5.93 -7.24 -10.84
N ALA A 11 -5.67 -6.20 -10.03
CA ALA A 11 -5.22 -6.40 -8.65
C ALA A 11 -6.27 -7.18 -7.84
N PRO A 12 -5.86 -8.04 -6.88
CA PRO A 12 -6.80 -8.75 -6.02
C PRO A 12 -7.69 -7.77 -5.24
N GLN A 13 -9.00 -8.00 -5.30
CA GLN A 13 -9.98 -7.21 -4.56
C GLN A 13 -9.74 -7.32 -3.05
N PHE A 14 -9.80 -6.19 -2.35
CA PHE A 14 -9.64 -6.14 -0.90
C PHE A 14 -10.60 -5.12 -0.27
N GLU A 15 -10.97 -5.40 0.97
CA GLU A 15 -11.59 -4.47 1.91
C GLU A 15 -10.83 -4.64 3.22
N ALA A 16 -10.25 -3.56 3.75
CA ALA A 16 -9.41 -3.64 4.93
C ALA A 16 -9.59 -2.44 5.88
N PRO A 17 -9.54 -2.66 7.20
CA PRO A 17 -9.46 -1.56 8.16
C PRO A 17 -8.09 -0.90 8.06
N THR A 18 -8.06 0.43 7.94
CA THR A 18 -6.84 1.23 7.88
C THR A 18 -6.83 2.31 8.97
N THR A 19 -5.71 3.02 9.10
CA THR A 19 -5.59 4.19 9.98
C THR A 19 -6.49 5.37 9.58
N HIS A 20 -7.09 5.32 8.38
CA HIS A 20 -8.02 6.33 7.86
C HIS A 20 -9.46 5.80 7.71
N GLY A 21 -9.79 4.68 8.35
CA GLY A 21 -11.07 3.99 8.22
C GLY A 21 -11.00 2.76 7.31
N THR A 22 -12.14 2.10 7.07
CA THR A 22 -12.20 0.97 6.13
C THR A 22 -12.09 1.47 4.70
N ILE A 23 -11.20 0.86 3.92
CA ILE A 23 -10.95 1.22 2.52
C ILE A 23 -11.07 -0.04 1.65
N GLN A 24 -11.63 0.13 0.45
CA GLN A 24 -11.75 -0.86 -0.60
C GLN A 24 -10.85 -0.50 -1.80
N LEU A 25 -10.43 -1.50 -2.58
CA LEU A 25 -9.63 -1.26 -3.80
C LEU A 25 -10.35 -0.31 -4.77
N GLU A 26 -11.68 -0.41 -4.83
CA GLU A 26 -12.56 0.40 -5.68
C GLU A 26 -12.48 1.90 -5.38
N ASP A 27 -12.14 2.29 -4.15
CA ASP A 27 -12.03 3.68 -3.72
C ASP A 27 -10.90 4.42 -4.46
N PHE A 28 -9.93 3.69 -5.01
CA PHE A 28 -8.79 4.22 -5.78
C PHE A 28 -8.99 4.15 -7.29
N LYS A 29 -10.22 3.89 -7.77
CA LYS A 29 -10.47 3.79 -9.21
C LYS A 29 -10.19 5.12 -9.92
N GLY A 30 -9.34 5.07 -10.94
CA GLY A 30 -8.96 6.25 -11.73
C GLY A 30 -7.71 6.97 -11.21
N THR A 31 -7.12 6.50 -10.11
CA THR A 31 -5.81 6.94 -9.63
C THR A 31 -4.80 5.78 -9.66
N TRP A 32 -3.51 6.12 -9.65
CA TRP A 32 -2.47 5.12 -9.43
C TRP A 32 -2.35 4.85 -7.92
N LEU A 33 -2.37 3.57 -7.54
CA LEU A 33 -2.21 3.12 -6.17
C LEU A 33 -0.90 2.33 -6.02
N ILE A 34 -0.05 2.74 -5.07
CA ILE A 34 1.10 1.97 -4.63
C ILE A 34 0.74 1.29 -3.31
N LEU A 35 0.58 -0.03 -3.34
CA LEU A 35 0.38 -0.85 -2.15
C LEU A 35 1.72 -1.51 -1.76
N PHE A 36 2.20 -1.23 -0.55
CA PHE A 36 3.43 -1.81 -0.01
C PHE A 36 3.17 -2.38 1.39
N SER A 37 4.00 -3.33 1.80
CA SER A 37 3.96 -3.92 3.14
C SER A 37 5.32 -3.79 3.82
N HIS A 38 5.31 -3.74 5.15
CA HIS A 38 6.50 -3.79 5.98
C HIS A 38 6.35 -4.91 7.02
N PRO A 39 7.43 -5.58 7.45
CA PRO A 39 7.36 -6.73 8.36
C PRO A 39 6.67 -6.46 9.70
N ALA A 40 6.97 -5.32 10.33
CA ALA A 40 6.41 -4.94 11.63
C ALA A 40 6.65 -3.46 11.93
N ASP A 41 5.68 -2.84 12.62
CA ASP A 41 5.83 -1.50 13.18
C ASP A 41 7.01 -1.42 14.16
N PHE A 42 7.58 -0.22 14.30
CA PHE A 42 8.68 0.08 15.24
C PHE A 42 9.97 -0.72 15.03
N THR A 43 10.24 -1.11 13.79
CA THR A 43 11.54 -1.70 13.40
C THR A 43 12.34 -0.69 12.56
N PRO A 44 13.67 -0.61 12.75
CA PRO A 44 14.47 0.53 12.29
C PRO A 44 14.42 0.74 10.77
N VAL A 45 14.39 -0.34 9.98
CA VAL A 45 14.31 -0.25 8.52
C VAL A 45 12.93 0.24 8.07
N CYS A 46 11.85 -0.35 8.61
CA CYS A 46 10.48 0.02 8.22
C CYS A 46 10.20 1.49 8.54
N THR A 47 10.71 2.02 9.66
CA THR A 47 10.57 3.44 9.99
C THR A 47 11.25 4.33 8.95
N THR A 48 12.44 3.97 8.47
CA THR A 48 13.13 4.75 7.43
C THR A 48 12.40 4.69 6.07
N GLU A 49 11.80 3.55 5.73
CA GLU A 49 11.02 3.39 4.50
C GLU A 49 9.77 4.29 4.51
N PHE A 50 9.05 4.35 5.63
CA PHE A 50 7.88 5.23 5.76
C PHE A 50 8.25 6.72 5.67
N ILE A 51 9.37 7.14 6.26
CA ILE A 51 9.85 8.53 6.14
C ILE A 51 10.16 8.87 4.68
N ALA A 52 10.88 7.99 3.97
CA ALA A 52 11.23 8.22 2.57
C ALA A 52 9.97 8.33 1.67
N PHE A 53 8.95 7.49 1.88
CA PHE A 53 7.68 7.62 1.16
C PHE A 53 6.94 8.92 1.48
N ALA A 54 6.93 9.35 2.75
CA ALA A 54 6.29 10.59 3.16
C ALA A 54 6.97 11.82 2.53
N GLU A 55 8.30 11.84 2.47
CA GLU A 55 9.06 12.89 1.79
C GLU A 55 8.78 12.91 0.28
N ALA A 56 8.79 11.76 -0.39
CA ALA A 56 8.53 11.66 -1.82
C ALA A 56 7.11 12.10 -2.21
N HIS A 57 6.11 11.83 -1.35
CA HIS A 57 4.73 12.28 -1.57
C HIS A 57 4.60 13.81 -1.62
N SER A 58 5.49 14.56 -0.96
CA SER A 58 5.46 16.03 -0.98
C SER A 58 5.99 16.65 -2.28
N VAL A 59 6.57 15.84 -3.17
CA VAL A 59 7.19 16.28 -4.44
C VAL A 59 6.35 15.89 -5.66
N LEU A 60 5.24 15.17 -5.46
CA LEU A 60 4.24 14.82 -6.48
C LEU A 60 3.02 15.76 -6.38
#